data_AF-A0A075JPD9-F1
#
_entry.id   AF-A0A075JPD9-F1
#
_cell.length_a   1.000
_cell.length_b   1.000
_cell.length_c   1.000
_cell.angle_alpha   90.00
_cell.angle_beta   90.00
_cell.angle_gamma   90.00
#
_symmetry.space_group_name_H-M   'P 1'
#
loop_
_entity.id
_entity.type
_entity.pdbx_description
1 polymer ?
#
loop_
_entity_poly.entity_id
_entity_poly.type
_entity_poly.pdbx_seq_one_letter_code
_entity_poly.pdbx_strand_id
1 'polypeptide(L)' 'MRHYVVLRLLLAAFLLYVAWPIIPQETGFVAKLFWGAWLAFFILVVGGNFAALLQMVSPPVMEQKELRRRQASNH' A
#
# COMPACT_ATOMS: atom_id res chain seq x y z
N MET A 1 5.01 7.01 -11.25
CA MET A 1 4.26 5.78 -10.88
C MET A 1 2.92 6.02 -10.17
N ARG A 2 2.21 7.14 -10.38
CA ARG A 2 0.94 7.44 -9.64
C ARG A 2 -0.12 6.34 -9.82
N HIS A 3 -0.22 5.79 -11.03
CA HIS A 3 -1.10 4.66 -11.34
C HIS A 3 -0.79 3.39 -10.53
N TYR A 4 0.48 3.10 -10.24
CA TYR A 4 0.85 1.92 -9.43
C TYR A 4 0.55 2.12 -7.95
N VAL A 5 0.69 3.34 -7.43
CA VAL A 5 0.28 3.65 -6.06
C VAL A 5 -1.24 3.56 -5.92
N VAL A 6 -1.98 4.12 -6.90
CA VAL A 6 -3.44 3.97 -6.97
C VAL A 6 -3.84 2.50 -7.09
N LEU A 7 -3.15 1.70 -7.91
CA LEU A 7 -3.40 0.28 -8.03
C LEU A 7 -3.18 -0.47 -6.71
N ARG A 8 -2.12 -0.13 -5.96
CA ARG A 8 -1.86 -0.71 -4.62
C ARG A 8 -2.95 -0.33 -3.61
N LEU A 9 -3.43 0.91 -3.64
CA LEU A 9 -4.54 1.35 -2.79
C LEU A 9 -5.86 0.67 -3.15
N LEU A 10 -6.15 0.53 -4.45
CA LEU A 10 -7.31 -0.22 -4.93
C LEU A 10 -7.25 -1.70 -4.52
N LEU A 11 -6.07 -2.32 -4.64
CA LEU A 11 -5.85 -3.69 -4.20
C LEU A 11 -6.03 -3.82 -2.69
N ALA A 12 -5.50 -2.89 -1.89
CA ALA A 12 -5.70 -2.90 -0.45
C ALA A 12 -7.20 -2.79 -0.11
N ALA A 13 -7.91 -1.84 -0.73
CA ALA A 13 -9.36 -1.68 -0.52
C ALA A 13 -10.15 -2.92 -0.96
N PHE A 14 -9.76 -3.57 -2.06
CA PHE A 14 -10.34 -4.83 -2.50
C PHE A 14 -10.16 -5.94 -1.47
N LEU A 15 -8.96 -6.11 -0.93
CA LEU A 15 -8.68 -7.10 0.12
C LEU A 15 -9.50 -6.83 1.38
N LEU A 16 -9.66 -5.56 1.76
CA LEU A 16 -10.52 -5.17 2.88
C LEU A 16 -11.99 -5.49 2.63
N TYR A 17 -12.49 -5.21 1.42
CA TYR A 17 -13.86 -5.53 1.04
C TYR A 17 -14.13 -7.04 1.14
N VAL A 18 -13.21 -7.88 0.67
CA VAL A 18 -13.31 -9.35 0.75
C VAL A 18 -13.24 -9.83 2.20
N ALA A 19 -12.38 -9.22 3.02
CA ALA A 19 -12.22 -9.58 4.42
C ALA A 19 -13.41 -9.16 5.31
N TRP A 20 -14.08 -8.04 4.98
CA TRP A 20 -15.12 -7.42 5.81
C TRP A 20 -16.22 -8.36 6.32
N PRO A 21 -16.84 -9.24 5.51
CA PRO A 21 -17.89 -10.14 5.99
C PRO A 21 -17.38 -11.23 6.95
N ILE A 22 -16.08 -11.53 6.96
CA ILE A 22 -15.49 -12.60 7.77
C ILE A 22 -15.14 -12.10 9.17
N ILE A 23 -14.70 -10.84 9.29
CA ILE A 23 -14.34 -10.20 10.58
C ILE A 23 -15.43 -10.36 11.67
N PRO A 24 -16.74 -10.10 11.41
CA PRO A 24 -17.77 -10.19 12.45
C PRO A 24 -18.21 -11.61 12.79
N GLN A 25 -17.89 -12.61 11.95
CA GLN A 25 -18.30 -14.01 12.17
C GLN A 25 -17.40 -14.71 13.20
N GLU A 26 -16.17 -14.22 13.38
CA GLU A 26 -15.14 -14.89 14.16
C GLU A 26 -15.09 -14.35 15.61
N THR A 27 -15.65 -15.11 16.55
CA THR A 27 -15.75 -14.68 17.97
C THR A 27 -14.57 -15.13 18.83
N GLY A 28 -13.69 -15.99 18.32
CA GLY A 28 -12.55 -16.56 19.05
C GLY A 28 -11.45 -15.54 19.38
N PHE A 29 -10.77 -15.73 20.51
CA PHE A 29 -9.66 -14.84 20.94
C PHE A 29 -8.54 -14.75 19.91
N VAL A 30 -8.11 -15.89 19.36
CA VAL A 30 -7.07 -15.96 18.31
C VAL A 30 -7.51 -15.20 17.07
N ALA A 31 -8.78 -15.34 16.67
CA ALA A 31 -9.32 -14.65 15.51
C ALA A 31 -9.37 -13.13 15.70
N LYS A 32 -9.76 -12.65 16.89
CA LYS A 32 -9.69 -11.21 17.23
C LYS A 32 -8.26 -10.67 17.13
N LEU A 33 -7.28 -11.43 17.63
CA LEU A 33 -5.87 -11.04 17.56
C LEU A 33 -5.37 -10.99 16.11
N PHE A 34 -5.72 -12.00 15.31
CA PHE A 34 -5.40 -12.06 13.88
C PHE A 34 -5.99 -10.86 13.12
N TRP A 35 -7.30 -10.62 13.26
CA TRP A 35 -7.98 -9.53 12.56
C TRP A 35 -7.50 -8.16 13.02
N GLY A 36 -7.18 -8.00 14.31
CA GLY A 36 -6.54 -6.78 14.83
C GLY A 36 -5.17 -6.51 14.20
N ALA A 37 -4.29 -7.51 14.17
CA ALA A 37 -2.98 -7.41 13.54
C ALA A 37 -3.08 -7.18 12.02
N TRP A 38 -4.02 -7.85 11.37
CA TRP A 38 -4.32 -7.69 9.95
C TRP A 38 -4.78 -6.25 9.63
N LEU A 39 -5.65 -5.67 10.47
CA LEU A 39 -6.12 -4.29 10.29
C LEU A 39 -4.99 -3.27 10.51
N ALA A 40 -4.13 -3.49 11.50
CA ALA A 40 -2.95 -2.67 11.71
C ALA A 40 -1.99 -2.71 10.50
N PHE A 41 -1.76 -3.90 9.94
CA PHE A 41 -0.98 -4.06 8.71
C PHE A 41 -1.63 -3.33 7.52
N PHE A 42 -2.95 -3.45 7.35
CA PHE A 42 -3.69 -2.71 6.33
C PHE A 42 -3.47 -1.20 6.44
N ILE A 43 -3.55 -0.63 7.65
CA ILE A 43 -3.29 0.80 7.89
C ILE A 43 -1.87 1.18 7.49
N LEU A 44 -0.86 0.37 7.82
CA LEU A 44 0.53 0.61 7.41
C LEU A 44 0.69 0.62 5.88
N VAL A 45 0.06 -0.35 5.19
CA VAL A 45 0.09 -0.42 3.72
C VAL A 45 -0.58 0.82 3.12
N VAL A 46 -1.77 1.18 3.57
CA VAL A 46 -2.48 2.38 3.09
C VAL A 46 -1.68 3.65 3.37
N GLY A 47 -1.20 3.82 4.60
CA GLY A 47 -0.42 4.98 5.03
C GLY A 47 0.88 5.15 4.23
N GLY A 48 1.64 4.08 4.03
CA GLY A 48 2.88 4.12 3.23
C GLY A 48 2.63 4.49 1.77
N ASN A 49 1.56 3.96 1.17
CA ASN A 49 1.18 4.32 -0.20
C ASN A 49 0.65 5.76 -0.29
N PHE A 50 -0.10 6.25 0.70
CA PHE A 50 -0.52 7.65 0.78
C PHE A 50 0.67 8.60 0.95
N ALA A 51 1.64 8.27 1.81
CA ALA A 51 2.86 9.07 2.01
C ALA A 51 3.68 9.18 0.71
N ALA A 52 3.78 8.09 -0.06
CA ALA A 52 4.39 8.10 -1.38
C ALA A 52 3.62 8.96 -2.39
N LEU A 53 2.29 8.93 -2.35
CA LEU A 53 1.42 9.79 -3.18
C LEU A 53 1.58 11.28 -2.86
N LEU A 54 1.74 11.61 -1.58
CA LEU A 54 1.98 12.96 -1.08
C LEU A 54 3.44 13.41 -1.27
N GLN A 55 4.29 12.59 -1.90
CA GLN A 55 5.73 12.87 -2.10
C GLN A 55 6.48 13.14 -0.79
N MET A 56 5.96 12.66 0.34
CA MET A 56 6.63 12.75 1.65
C MET A 56 7.83 11.80 1.73
N VAL A 57 8.02 10.94 0.73
CA VAL A 57 9.10 9.95 0.64
C VAL A 57 9.76 10.06 -0.74
N SER A 58 11.10 10.00 -0.75
CA SER A 58 11.90 10.04 -1.98
C SER A 58 11.42 8.99 -3.01
N PRO A 59 11.42 9.32 -4.31
CA PRO A 59 10.97 8.41 -5.34
C PRO A 59 11.81 7.12 -5.33
N PRO A 60 11.19 5.95 -5.51
CA PRO A 60 11.87 4.66 -5.43
C PRO A 60 13.03 4.57 -6.43
N VAL A 61 14.06 3.77 -6.10
CA VAL A 61 15.33 3.64 -6.86
C VAL A 61 15.12 3.36 -8.36
N MET A 62 14.03 2.70 -8.72
CA MET A 62 13.67 2.44 -10.11
C MET A 62 13.30 3.72 -10.88
N GLU A 63 12.60 4.68 -10.25
CA GLU A 63 12.31 5.99 -10.83
C GLU A 63 13.58 6.86 -10.92
N GLN A 64 14.50 6.74 -9.96
CA GLN A 64 15.79 7.42 -10.05
C GLN A 64 16.63 6.93 -11.24
N LYS A 65 16.57 5.64 -11.57
CA LYS A 65 17.25 5.08 -12.75
C LYS A 65 16.69 5.63 -14.06
N GLU A 66 15.37 5.79 -14.16
CA GLU A 66 14.74 6.31 -15.37
C GLU A 66 14.96 7.83 -15.55
N LEU A 67 14.94 8.59 -14.46
CA LEU A 67 15.33 10.00 -14.47
C LEU A 67 16.80 10.18 -14.86
N ARG A 68 17.71 9.35 -14.32
CA ARG A 68 19.13 9.35 -14.74
C ARG A 68 19.30 8.98 -16.21
N ARG A 69 18.56 8.00 -16.72
CA ARG A 69 18.61 7.63 -18.16
C ARG A 69 18.20 8.80 -19.04
N ARG A 70 17.16 9.54 -18.66
CA ARG A 70 16.71 10.73 -19.41
C ARG A 70 17.71 11.88 -19.33
N GLN A 71 18.32 12.11 -18.16
CA GLN A 71 19.37 13.13 -18.00
C GLN A 71 20.65 12.78 -18.77
N ALA A 72 21.06 11.52 -18.80
CA ALA A 72 22.23 11.06 -19.53
C ALA A 72 22.03 11.03 -21.06
N SER A 73 20.78 11.04 -21.54
CA SER A 73 20.46 11.12 -22.98
C SER A 73 20.39 12.56 -23.50
N ASN A 74 20.33 13.56 -22.62
CA ASN A 74 20.25 14.98 -22.95
C ASN A 74 21.62 15.69 -22.85
N HIS A 75 22.71 14.92 -22.69
CA HIS A 75 24.10 15.37 -22.69
C HIS A 75 24.85 14.62 -23.79
#